data_AF-A0A961WQC4-F1
#
_entry.id   AF-A0A961WQC4-F1
#
_cell.length_a   1.000
_cell.length_b   1.000
_cell.length_c   1.000
_cell.angle_alpha   90.00
_cell.angle_beta   90.00
_cell.angle_gamma   90.00
#
_symmetry.space_group_name_H-M   'P 1'
#
loop_
_entity.id
_entity.type
_entity.pdbx_description
1 polymer ?
#
loop_
_entity_poly.entity_id
_entity_poly.type
_entity_poly.pdbx_seq_one_letter_code
_entity_poly.pdbx_strand_id
1 'polypeptide(L)'
;MFRTLAQIAVILALAFGGGIWSVRTMLESAVRPGSVTVSAWTAYPVAGTPAADPYTKAHIARNGELPLGAGEGLTFSASRDSAGDAITGACTYRIEGQMPAARLWTLHAESLAGGYAPVEGLPTALHSRRVLYGADGAVRIQAADGARPGNWLAIPSQGRLAFVLTFYDTELASGSRAYEAEMPQILKDSCDG
;
A
#
# COMPACT_ATOMS: atom_id res chain seq x y z
N MET A 1 53.19 0.48 9.02
CA MET A 1 52.31 1.20 8.08
C MET A 1 51.21 0.33 7.49
N PHE A 2 51.50 -0.90 7.02
CA PHE A 2 50.45 -1.79 6.49
C PHE A 2 49.36 -2.16 7.52
N ARG A 3 49.74 -2.48 8.76
CA ARG A 3 48.78 -2.82 9.84
C ARG A 3 47.81 -1.69 10.16
N THR A 4 48.30 -0.46 10.25
CA THR A 4 47.48 0.73 10.53
C THR A 4 46.54 1.05 9.37
N LEU A 5 47.01 0.92 8.12
CA LEU A 5 46.16 1.08 6.94
C LEU A 5 45.05 0.02 6.87
N ALA A 6 45.37 -1.24 7.18
CA ALA A 6 44.38 -2.31 7.24
C ALA A 6 43.32 -2.08 8.33
N GLN A 7 43.73 -1.62 9.52
CA GLN A 7 42.80 -1.28 10.60
C GLN A 7 41.87 -0.13 10.22
N ILE A 8 42.40 0.93 9.61
CA ILE A 8 41.59 2.05 9.11
C ILE A 8 40.59 1.57 8.05
N ALA A 9 41.04 0.74 7.10
CA ALA A 9 40.16 0.20 6.06
C ALA A 9 39.00 -0.63 6.65
N VAL A 10 39.27 -1.47 7.65
CA VAL A 10 38.23 -2.26 8.35
C VAL A 10 37.24 -1.35 9.08
N ILE A 11 37.73 -0.33 9.80
CA ILE A 11 36.86 0.62 10.51
C ILE A 11 35.96 1.37 9.52
N LEU A 12 36.52 1.86 8.40
CA LEU A 12 35.73 2.55 7.38
C LEU A 12 34.71 1.60 6.73
N ALA A 13 35.10 0.36 6.43
CA ALA A 13 34.19 -0.64 5.87
C ALA A 13 33.02 -0.95 6.82
N LEU A 14 33.28 -1.07 8.12
CA LEU A 14 32.22 -1.30 9.11
C LEU A 14 31.33 -0.06 9.30
N ALA A 15 31.93 1.14 9.39
CA ALA A 15 31.19 2.38 9.58
C ALA A 15 30.27 2.68 8.38
N PHE A 16 30.83 2.67 7.17
CA PHE A 16 30.04 2.93 5.96
C PHE A 16 29.14 1.75 5.61
N GLY A 17 29.61 0.51 5.72
CA GLY A 17 28.82 -0.68 5.43
C GLY A 17 27.62 -0.81 6.37
N GLY A 18 27.84 -0.64 7.67
CA GLY A 18 26.78 -0.63 8.67
C GLY A 18 25.80 0.53 8.48
N GLY A 19 26.32 1.73 8.21
CA GLY A 19 25.49 2.91 7.94
C GLY A 19 24.61 2.75 6.69
N ILE A 20 25.18 2.29 5.58
CA ILE A 20 24.44 2.04 4.32
C ILE A 20 23.39 0.95 4.54
N TRP A 21 23.74 -0.13 5.25
CA TRP A 21 22.81 -1.21 5.54
C TRP A 21 21.63 -0.75 6.41
N SER A 22 21.89 0.06 7.44
CA SER A 22 20.85 0.65 8.28
C SER A 22 19.92 1.58 7.50
N VAL A 23 20.46 2.47 6.66
CA VAL A 23 19.62 3.37 5.85
C VAL A 23 18.78 2.59 4.85
N ARG A 24 19.33 1.56 4.20
CA ARG A 24 18.58 0.72 3.24
C ARG A 24 17.40 0.03 3.90
N THR A 25 17.61 -0.58 5.06
CA THR A 25 16.54 -1.27 5.80
C THR A 25 15.43 -0.33 6.24
N MET A 26 15.78 0.89 6.68
CA MET A 26 14.78 1.91 7.02
C MET A 26 14.00 2.38 5.79
N LEU A 27 14.66 2.56 4.65
CA LEU A 27 14.00 2.95 3.39
C LEU A 27 13.15 1.84 2.77
N GLU A 28 13.33 0.58 3.16
CA GLU A 28 12.49 -0.55 2.69
C GLU A 28 11.30 -0.83 3.61
N SER A 29 11.19 -0.09 4.72
CA SER A 29 10.12 -0.29 5.70
C SER A 29 8.81 0.33 5.22
N ALA A 30 7.76 -0.50 5.18
CA ALA A 30 6.41 -0.10 4.76
C ALA A 30 5.69 0.83 5.75
N VAL A 31 6.22 1.00 6.98
CA VAL A 31 5.74 1.92 8.01
C VAL A 31 6.80 3.00 8.22
N ARG A 32 6.48 4.25 7.85
CA ARG A 32 7.36 5.41 7.96
C ARG A 32 6.82 6.40 8.99
N PRO A 33 7.67 7.27 9.56
CA PRO A 33 7.21 8.36 10.40
C PRO A 33 6.10 9.17 9.72
N GLY A 34 5.04 9.51 10.46
CA GLY A 34 3.89 10.24 9.92
C GLY A 34 2.86 9.38 9.16
N SER A 35 2.97 8.04 9.20
CA SER A 35 1.91 7.15 8.74
C SER A 35 0.66 7.24 9.61
N VAL A 36 -0.50 7.14 8.98
CA VAL A 36 -1.80 6.96 9.64
C VAL A 36 -2.30 5.57 9.31
N THR A 37 -2.57 4.76 10.34
CA THR A 37 -3.15 3.43 10.18
C THR A 37 -4.57 3.42 10.71
N VAL A 38 -5.51 2.99 9.88
CA VAL A 38 -6.92 2.82 10.22
C VAL A 38 -7.36 1.43 9.77
N SER A 39 -7.72 0.57 10.73
CA SER A 39 -7.95 -0.85 10.48
C SER A 39 -6.72 -1.48 9.82
N ALA A 40 -6.90 -2.21 8.72
CA ALA A 40 -5.84 -2.82 7.93
C ALA A 40 -5.10 -1.85 6.99
N TRP A 41 -5.58 -0.61 6.85
CA TRP A 41 -5.11 0.35 5.86
C TRP A 41 -4.13 1.35 6.46
N THR A 42 -3.07 1.65 5.72
CA THR A 42 -2.06 2.65 6.12
C THR A 42 -1.92 3.70 5.02
N ALA A 43 -1.95 4.97 5.39
CA ALA A 43 -1.74 6.11 4.51
C ALA A 43 -0.61 7.02 5.00
N TYR A 44 -0.11 7.86 4.10
CA TYR A 44 0.91 8.86 4.38
C TYR A 44 0.43 10.25 3.95
N PRO A 45 -0.36 10.94 4.79
CA PRO A 45 -1.08 12.15 4.36
C PRO A 45 -0.17 13.29 3.89
N VAL A 46 1.03 13.40 4.44
CA VAL A 46 1.96 14.50 4.11
C VAL A 46 2.95 14.17 2.99
N ALA A 47 2.89 12.96 2.41
CA ALA A 47 3.92 12.46 1.47
C ALA A 47 4.07 13.34 0.22
N GLY A 48 2.98 13.85 -0.35
CA GLY A 48 2.99 14.75 -1.52
C GLY A 48 3.09 16.24 -1.17
N THR A 49 3.49 16.58 0.06
CA THR A 49 3.55 17.97 0.52
C THR A 49 4.99 18.40 0.85
N PRO A 50 5.28 19.71 0.91
CA PRO A 50 6.59 20.20 1.37
C PRO A 50 6.97 19.72 2.79
N ALA A 51 5.97 19.39 3.61
CA ALA A 51 6.11 18.93 4.99
C ALA A 51 6.54 17.46 5.12
N ALA A 52 6.65 16.70 4.02
CA ALA A 52 7.19 15.34 4.05
C ALA A 52 8.59 15.31 4.68
N ASP A 53 8.81 14.35 5.57
CA ASP A 53 10.09 14.17 6.25
C ASP A 53 11.19 13.72 5.26
N PRO A 54 12.49 13.88 5.61
CA PRO A 54 13.59 13.53 4.72
C PRO A 54 13.60 12.06 4.26
N TYR A 55 13.14 11.11 5.09
CA TYR A 55 13.10 9.69 4.74
C TYR A 55 11.97 9.40 3.75
N THR A 56 10.79 10.00 3.95
CA THR A 56 9.69 9.91 2.98
C THR A 56 10.11 10.50 1.63
N LYS A 57 10.75 11.66 1.60
CA LYS A 57 11.28 12.27 0.35
C LYS A 57 12.31 11.36 -0.34
N ALA A 58 13.22 10.76 0.42
CA ALA A 58 14.20 9.82 -0.12
C ALA A 58 13.56 8.54 -0.67
N HIS A 59 12.53 8.01 0.01
CA HIS A 59 11.76 6.85 -0.44
C HIS A 59 11.07 7.12 -1.77
N ILE A 60 10.34 8.23 -1.87
CA ILE A 60 9.67 8.68 -3.08
C ILE A 60 10.66 8.79 -4.24
N ALA A 61 11.81 9.44 -4.01
CA ALA A 61 12.85 9.61 -5.02
C ALA A 61 13.49 8.27 -5.46
N ARG A 62 13.68 7.32 -4.54
CA ARG A 62 14.26 5.99 -4.82
C ARG A 62 13.31 5.14 -5.66
N ASN A 63 12.01 5.18 -5.36
CA ASN A 63 11.00 4.32 -5.98
C ASN A 63 10.35 4.96 -7.21
N GLY A 64 10.62 6.24 -7.49
CA GLY A 64 9.97 6.97 -8.58
C GLY A 64 8.47 7.18 -8.34
N GLU A 65 8.08 7.29 -7.06
CA GLU A 65 6.68 7.50 -6.69
C GLU A 65 6.25 8.93 -7.02
N LEU A 66 4.96 9.10 -7.34
CA LEU A 66 4.33 10.41 -7.50
C LEU A 66 3.15 10.52 -6.53
N PRO A 67 3.40 10.83 -5.24
CA PRO A 67 2.35 10.92 -4.25
C PRO A 67 1.42 12.11 -4.56
N LEU A 68 0.15 11.96 -4.19
CA LEU A 68 -0.85 13.01 -4.31
C LEU A 68 -0.55 14.16 -3.34
N GLY A 69 -0.69 15.38 -3.84
CA GLY A 69 -0.55 16.61 -3.07
C GLY A 69 -1.75 16.88 -2.16
N ALA A 70 -1.58 17.87 -1.28
CA ALA A 70 -2.66 18.35 -0.42
C ALA A 70 -3.85 18.83 -1.27
N GLY A 71 -5.02 18.21 -1.08
CA GLY A 71 -6.24 18.52 -1.82
C GLY A 71 -6.43 17.73 -3.13
N GLU A 72 -5.43 16.98 -3.60
CA GLU A 72 -5.58 16.10 -4.76
C GLU A 72 -6.22 14.75 -4.38
N GLY A 73 -5.79 14.19 -3.24
CA GLY A 73 -6.33 12.94 -2.73
C GLY A 73 -5.46 12.27 -1.66
N LEU A 74 -5.82 11.04 -1.30
CA LEU A 74 -5.10 10.23 -0.33
C LEU A 74 -5.07 8.77 -0.76
N THR A 75 -3.88 8.16 -0.71
CA THR A 75 -3.68 6.74 -1.00
C THR A 75 -3.48 5.97 0.30
N PHE A 76 -4.24 4.88 0.45
CA PHE A 76 -4.09 3.88 1.48
C PHE A 76 -3.53 2.60 0.88
N SER A 77 -2.65 1.92 1.61
CA SER A 77 -2.18 0.59 1.28
C SER A 77 -2.41 -0.38 2.44
N ALA A 78 -2.74 -1.61 2.11
CA ALA A 78 -2.91 -2.70 3.07
C ALA A 78 -2.11 -3.91 2.59
N SER A 79 -1.10 -4.32 3.35
CA SER A 79 -0.31 -5.55 3.12
C SER A 79 -0.71 -6.69 4.05
N ARG A 80 -1.65 -6.41 4.95
CA ARG A 80 -2.23 -7.36 5.91
C ARG A 80 -3.74 -7.28 5.87
N ASP A 81 -4.40 -8.38 6.15
CA ASP A 81 -5.85 -8.44 6.30
C ASP A 81 -6.29 -7.88 7.67
N SER A 82 -7.61 -7.85 7.90
CA SER A 82 -8.18 -7.36 9.17
C SER A 82 -7.87 -8.25 10.38
N ALA A 83 -7.40 -9.48 10.18
CA ALA A 83 -6.89 -10.35 11.26
C ALA A 83 -5.39 -10.13 11.53
N GLY A 84 -4.70 -9.36 10.69
CA GLY A 84 -3.27 -9.04 10.81
C GLY A 84 -2.36 -10.00 10.02
N ASP A 85 -2.92 -10.96 9.30
CA ASP A 85 -2.13 -11.87 8.48
C ASP A 85 -1.66 -11.20 7.21
N ALA A 86 -0.49 -11.62 6.69
CA ALA A 86 0.02 -11.08 5.43
C ALA A 86 -0.90 -11.45 4.25
N ILE A 87 -1.17 -10.49 3.37
CA ILE A 87 -1.93 -10.70 2.14
C ILE A 87 -1.02 -11.40 1.11
N THR A 88 -1.51 -12.51 0.58
CA THR A 88 -0.84 -13.35 -0.41
C THR A 88 -1.78 -13.69 -1.56
N GLY A 89 -1.22 -13.91 -2.75
CA GLY A 89 -1.98 -14.31 -3.93
C GLY A 89 -2.62 -15.70 -3.86
N ALA A 90 -2.17 -16.55 -2.93
CA ALA A 90 -2.69 -17.92 -2.74
C ALA A 90 -4.06 -17.96 -2.03
N CYS A 91 -4.59 -16.80 -1.63
CA CYS A 91 -5.85 -16.71 -0.90
C CYS A 91 -6.86 -15.81 -1.60
N THR A 92 -8.14 -16.10 -1.38
CA THR A 92 -9.25 -15.23 -1.74
C THR A 92 -9.57 -14.29 -0.58
N TYR A 93 -9.74 -13.01 -0.89
CA TYR A 93 -10.11 -11.97 0.08
C TYR A 93 -11.42 -11.30 -0.32
N ARG A 94 -12.17 -10.87 0.69
CA ARG A 94 -13.34 -10.02 0.55
C ARG A 94 -13.04 -8.66 1.16
N ILE A 95 -13.12 -7.64 0.32
CA ILE A 95 -12.96 -6.24 0.71
C ILE A 95 -14.35 -5.64 0.77
N GLU A 96 -14.82 -5.30 1.97
CA GLU A 96 -16.19 -4.84 2.16
C GLU A 96 -16.36 -3.72 3.16
N GLY A 97 -17.32 -2.84 2.88
CA GLY A 97 -17.68 -1.73 3.75
C GLY A 97 -18.18 -0.54 2.96
N GLN A 98 -18.52 0.52 3.70
CA GLN A 98 -18.76 1.82 3.09
C GLN A 98 -17.42 2.43 2.65
N MET A 99 -17.40 3.01 1.46
CA MET A 99 -16.24 3.74 0.99
C MET A 99 -16.32 5.18 1.51
N PRO A 100 -15.24 5.75 2.07
CA PRO A 100 -15.18 7.15 2.41
C PRO A 100 -15.60 8.08 1.26
N ALA A 101 -16.17 9.23 1.63
CA ALA A 101 -16.61 10.22 0.66
C ALA A 101 -15.42 10.75 -0.18
N ALA A 102 -15.53 10.58 -1.49
CA ALA A 102 -14.57 11.05 -2.48
C ALA A 102 -15.25 11.19 -3.85
N ARG A 103 -14.73 12.07 -4.72
CA ARG A 103 -15.26 12.21 -6.08
C ARG A 103 -15.01 10.96 -6.94
N LEU A 104 -13.88 10.29 -6.70
CA LEU A 104 -13.50 9.03 -7.33
C LEU A 104 -12.65 8.24 -6.33
N TRP A 105 -12.82 6.93 -6.31
CA TRP A 105 -11.83 6.04 -5.70
C TRP A 105 -11.41 4.95 -6.68
N THR A 106 -10.19 4.46 -6.53
CA THR A 106 -9.63 3.34 -7.30
C THR A 106 -9.05 2.30 -6.35
N LEU A 107 -9.17 1.02 -6.70
CA LEU A 107 -8.62 -0.10 -5.96
C LEU A 107 -7.86 -1.00 -6.91
N HIS A 108 -6.62 -1.36 -6.57
CA HIS A 108 -5.84 -2.36 -7.30
C HIS A 108 -4.95 -3.15 -6.35
N ALA A 109 -4.36 -4.23 -6.85
CA ALA A 109 -3.35 -5.00 -6.13
C ALA A 109 -1.95 -4.71 -6.70
N GLU A 110 -0.96 -4.68 -5.81
CA GLU A 110 0.45 -4.50 -6.13
C GLU A 110 1.27 -5.66 -5.55
N SER A 111 2.28 -6.13 -6.28
CA SER A 111 3.23 -7.14 -5.79
C SER A 111 4.31 -6.50 -4.93
N LEU A 112 4.49 -6.98 -3.70
CA LEU A 112 5.56 -6.55 -2.80
C LEU A 112 6.94 -7.09 -3.20
N ALA A 113 7.01 -8.05 -4.12
CA ALA A 113 8.26 -8.56 -4.67
C ALA A 113 8.71 -7.82 -5.94
N GLY A 114 7.93 -6.83 -6.39
CA GLY A 114 8.05 -6.23 -7.73
C GLY A 114 7.43 -7.12 -8.81
N GLY A 115 7.30 -6.58 -10.02
CA GLY A 115 7.00 -7.37 -11.22
C GLY A 115 5.53 -7.79 -11.43
N TYR A 116 4.56 -7.13 -10.80
CA TYR A 116 3.15 -7.33 -11.16
C TYR A 116 2.85 -6.60 -12.47
N ALA A 117 2.80 -7.34 -13.58
CA ALA A 117 2.26 -6.84 -14.83
C ALA A 117 0.76 -7.15 -14.88
N PRO A 118 -0.10 -6.15 -15.15
CA PRO A 118 -1.52 -6.41 -15.36
C PRO A 118 -1.71 -7.46 -16.45
N VAL A 119 -2.49 -8.50 -16.16
CA VAL A 119 -2.87 -9.47 -17.17
C VAL A 119 -3.94 -8.83 -18.06
N GLU A 120 -3.66 -8.74 -19.36
CA GLU A 120 -4.58 -8.15 -20.33
C GLU A 120 -5.93 -8.88 -20.32
N GLY A 121 -7.02 -8.12 -20.32
CA GLY A 121 -8.38 -8.67 -20.29
C GLY A 121 -8.91 -9.04 -18.90
N LEU A 122 -8.10 -8.98 -17.83
CA LEU A 122 -8.55 -9.21 -16.46
C LEU A 122 -8.84 -7.90 -15.70
N PRO A 123 -9.80 -7.88 -14.76
CA PRO A 123 -10.08 -6.72 -13.94
C PRO A 123 -9.02 -6.54 -12.84
N THR A 124 -7.85 -6.04 -13.20
CA THR A 124 -6.71 -5.81 -12.29
C THR A 124 -6.81 -4.51 -11.50
N ALA A 125 -7.79 -3.66 -11.84
CA ALA A 125 -8.15 -2.46 -11.09
C ALA A 125 -9.66 -2.21 -11.14
N LEU A 126 -10.21 -1.71 -10.04
CA LEU A 126 -11.59 -1.30 -9.87
C LEU A 126 -11.67 0.20 -9.55
N HIS A 127 -12.82 0.81 -9.84
CA HIS A 127 -13.07 2.20 -9.50
C HIS A 127 -14.55 2.45 -9.20
N SER A 128 -14.83 3.55 -8.50
CA SER A 128 -16.15 3.87 -7.95
C SER A 128 -17.30 3.89 -8.95
N ARG A 129 -17.01 4.14 -10.23
CA ARG A 129 -18.00 4.20 -11.32
C ARG A 129 -18.27 2.87 -12.03
N ARG A 130 -17.46 1.84 -11.78
CA ARG A 130 -17.59 0.51 -12.41
C ARG A 130 -18.13 -0.54 -11.45
N VAL A 131 -17.93 -0.35 -10.15
CA VAL A 131 -18.40 -1.33 -9.17
C VAL A 131 -19.91 -1.28 -8.96
N LEU A 132 -20.45 -2.44 -8.59
CA LEU A 132 -21.80 -2.64 -8.13
C LEU A 132 -21.87 -2.36 -6.63
N TYR A 133 -22.78 -1.48 -6.23
CA TYR A 133 -23.06 -1.17 -4.83
C TYR A 133 -24.21 -2.03 -4.33
N GLY A 134 -24.16 -2.41 -3.06
CA GLY A 134 -25.29 -3.02 -2.37
C GLY A 134 -26.40 -1.99 -2.13
N ALA A 135 -27.59 -2.48 -1.74
CA ALA A 135 -28.72 -1.63 -1.36
C ALA A 135 -28.42 -0.75 -0.12
N ASP A 136 -27.45 -1.16 0.68
CA ASP A 136 -26.89 -0.47 1.85
C ASP A 136 -25.84 0.60 1.48
N GLY A 137 -25.53 0.76 0.19
CA GLY A 137 -24.48 1.65 -0.30
C GLY A 137 -23.05 1.12 -0.07
N ALA A 138 -22.91 -0.06 0.54
CA ALA A 138 -21.62 -0.69 0.75
C ALA A 138 -21.12 -1.35 -0.54
N VAL A 139 -19.80 -1.42 -0.68
CA VAL A 139 -19.15 -2.15 -1.76
C VAL A 139 -18.66 -3.48 -1.20
N ARG A 140 -18.82 -4.56 -1.97
CA ARG A 140 -18.26 -5.89 -1.67
C ARG A 140 -17.44 -6.34 -2.86
N ILE A 141 -16.14 -6.50 -2.68
CA ILE A 141 -15.17 -6.87 -3.71
C ILE A 141 -14.53 -8.20 -3.33
N GLN A 142 -14.48 -9.13 -4.28
CA GLN A 142 -13.71 -10.36 -4.13
C GLN A 142 -12.39 -10.21 -4.86
N ALA A 143 -11.28 -10.27 -4.12
CA ALA A 143 -9.94 -10.34 -4.68
C ALA A 143 -9.51 -11.80 -4.72
N ALA A 144 -9.39 -12.37 -5.92
CA ALA A 144 -9.05 -13.78 -6.14
C ALA A 144 -8.31 -13.94 -7.48
N ASP A 145 -7.55 -15.01 -7.62
CA ASP A 145 -6.87 -15.38 -8.86
C ASP A 145 -7.84 -15.89 -9.93
N GLY A 146 -8.86 -16.64 -9.52
CA GLY A 146 -9.96 -17.10 -10.36
C GLY A 146 -11.11 -16.11 -10.43
N ALA A 147 -11.87 -16.18 -11.53
CA ALA A 147 -13.05 -15.35 -11.74
C ALA A 147 -14.08 -15.48 -10.60
N ARG A 148 -14.66 -14.35 -10.21
CA ARG A 148 -15.72 -14.26 -9.19
C ARG A 148 -16.90 -13.43 -9.72
N PRO A 149 -18.12 -13.70 -9.25
CA PRO A 149 -19.29 -12.91 -9.62
C PRO A 149 -19.24 -11.50 -8.99
N GLY A 150 -19.83 -10.53 -9.69
CA GLY A 150 -19.96 -9.16 -9.21
C GLY A 150 -18.65 -8.37 -9.31
N ASN A 151 -18.27 -7.70 -8.21
CA ASN A 151 -17.02 -6.93 -8.18
C ASN A 151 -15.84 -7.88 -7.94
N TRP A 152 -15.21 -8.33 -9.01
CA TRP A 152 -14.01 -9.15 -8.94
C TRP A 152 -12.76 -8.31 -9.23
N LEU A 153 -11.77 -8.42 -8.35
CA LEU A 153 -10.42 -7.90 -8.55
C LEU A 153 -9.49 -9.09 -8.80
N ALA A 154 -8.94 -9.17 -10.01
CA ALA A 154 -8.01 -10.23 -10.37
C ALA A 154 -6.64 -10.00 -9.71
N ILE A 155 -6.20 -10.96 -8.92
CA ILE A 155 -4.87 -10.96 -8.26
C ILE A 155 -4.05 -12.16 -8.77
N PRO A 156 -2.72 -12.17 -8.66
CA PRO A 156 -1.94 -13.35 -9.03
C PRO A 156 -2.18 -14.48 -8.03
N SER A 157 -1.99 -15.74 -8.44
CA SER A 157 -2.19 -16.93 -7.58
C SER A 157 -1.12 -17.14 -6.51
N GLN A 158 -0.05 -16.33 -6.50
CA GLN A 158 1.06 -16.47 -5.58
C GLN A 158 1.78 -15.13 -5.35
N GLY A 159 2.64 -15.11 -4.32
CA GLY A 159 3.42 -13.94 -3.92
C GLY A 159 2.72 -13.09 -2.86
N ARG A 160 3.48 -12.19 -2.24
CA ARG A 160 2.93 -11.22 -1.26
C ARG A 160 2.40 -10.00 -2.00
N LEU A 161 1.23 -9.54 -1.59
CA LEU A 161 0.53 -8.44 -2.23
C LEU A 161 0.23 -7.32 -1.24
N ALA A 162 -0.03 -6.14 -1.77
CA ALA A 162 -0.73 -5.08 -1.08
C ALA A 162 -1.94 -4.64 -1.89
N PHE A 163 -3.06 -4.38 -1.23
CA PHE A 163 -4.16 -3.64 -1.83
C PHE A 163 -3.89 -2.15 -1.71
N VAL A 164 -4.09 -1.42 -2.80
CA VAL A 164 -3.88 0.02 -2.87
C VAL A 164 -5.20 0.68 -3.23
N LEU A 165 -5.72 1.46 -2.28
CA LEU A 165 -7.00 2.17 -2.37
C LEU A 165 -6.73 3.67 -2.37
N THR A 166 -7.00 4.33 -3.49
CA THR A 166 -6.76 5.76 -3.66
C THR A 166 -8.07 6.52 -3.75
N PHE A 167 -8.20 7.57 -2.96
CA PHE A 167 -9.34 8.49 -2.99
C PHE A 167 -8.91 9.82 -3.58
N TYR A 168 -9.62 10.29 -4.61
CA TYR A 168 -9.36 11.57 -5.28
C TYR A 168 -10.39 12.59 -4.85
N ASP A 169 -9.94 13.82 -4.62
CA ASP A 169 -10.79 14.95 -4.22
C ASP A 169 -11.66 14.54 -3.02
N THR A 170 -10.96 14.29 -1.90
CA THR A 170 -11.53 13.78 -0.65
C THR A 170 -11.07 14.62 0.52
N GLU A 171 -11.93 14.75 1.52
CA GLU A 171 -11.61 15.44 2.77
C GLU A 171 -10.61 14.66 3.63
N LEU A 172 -10.39 13.37 3.34
CA LEU A 172 -9.35 12.57 3.98
C LEU A 172 -7.94 13.14 3.76
N ALA A 173 -7.73 13.85 2.65
CA ALA A 173 -6.44 14.49 2.33
C ALA A 173 -6.08 15.64 3.30
N SER A 174 -7.02 16.11 4.14
CA SER A 174 -6.78 17.16 5.14
C SER A 174 -6.08 16.69 6.43
N GLY A 175 -5.66 15.42 6.49
CA GLY A 175 -4.82 14.86 7.55
C GLY A 175 -5.55 14.51 8.85
N SER A 176 -6.32 15.43 9.44
CA SER A 176 -7.05 15.18 10.69
C SER A 176 -8.18 14.16 10.52
N ARG A 177 -8.91 14.20 9.39
CA ARG A 177 -10.01 13.26 9.11
C ARG A 177 -9.55 11.88 8.67
N ALA A 178 -8.28 11.73 8.29
CA ALA A 178 -7.75 10.42 7.90
C ALA A 178 -7.81 9.41 9.06
N TYR A 179 -7.72 9.88 10.32
CA TYR A 179 -7.76 9.02 11.52
C TYR A 179 -9.16 8.52 11.88
N GLU A 180 -10.21 9.25 11.45
CA GLU A 180 -11.62 8.94 11.76
C GLU A 180 -12.32 8.26 10.58
N ALA A 181 -11.59 7.97 9.50
CA ALA A 181 -12.15 7.40 8.29
C ALA A 181 -12.70 6.00 8.55
N GLU A 182 -13.97 5.76 8.21
CA GLU A 182 -14.49 4.40 8.14
C GLU A 182 -13.97 3.73 6.87
N MET A 183 -12.97 2.85 7.05
CA MET A 183 -12.33 2.13 5.95
C MET A 183 -12.95 0.74 5.77
N PRO A 184 -13.03 0.22 4.53
CA PRO A 184 -13.52 -1.13 4.29
C PRO A 184 -12.62 -2.17 4.98
N GLN A 185 -13.22 -3.25 5.45
CA GLN A 185 -12.49 -4.39 6.00
C GLN A 185 -11.89 -5.24 4.88
N ILE A 186 -10.81 -5.95 5.20
CA ILE A 186 -10.20 -6.94 4.32
C ILE A 186 -10.30 -8.27 5.05
N LEU A 187 -11.25 -9.11 4.65
CA LEU A 187 -11.51 -10.40 5.24
C LEU A 187 -10.89 -11.48 4.37
N LYS A 188 -10.20 -12.44 4.99
CA LYS A 188 -9.71 -13.63 4.30
C LYS A 188 -10.83 -14.68 4.27
N ASP A 189 -11.27 -15.05 3.08
CA ASP A 189 -12.37 -16.01 2.92
C ASP A 189 -11.83 -17.45 2.80
N SER A 190 -10.80 -17.69 1.97
CA SER A 190 -10.18 -19.01 1.81
C SER A 190 -8.74 -18.91 1.31
N CYS A 191 -7.93 -19.95 1.53
CA CYS A 191 -6.63 -20.11 0.91
C CYS A 191 -6.58 -21.46 0.20
N ASP A 192 -6.19 -21.44 -1.07
CA ASP A 192 -5.96 -22.67 -1.83
C ASP A 192 -4.53 -23.11 -1.50
N GLY A 193 -4.42 -24.19 -0.72
CA GLY A 193 -3.16 -24.74 -0.20
C GLY A 193 -2.49 -25.70 -1.16
#